data_AF-A0A2R6NVG3-F1
#
_entry.id   AF-A0A2R6NVG3-F1
#
_cell.length_a   1.000
_cell.length_b   1.000
_cell.length_c   1.000
_cell.angle_alpha   90.00
_cell.angle_beta   90.00
_cell.angle_gamma   90.00
#
_symmetry.space_group_name_H-M   'P 1'
#
loop_
_entity.id
_entity.type
_entity.pdbx_description
1 polymer ?
#
loop_
_entity_poly.entity_id
_entity_poly.type
_entity_poly.pdbx_seq_one_letter_code
_entity_poly.pdbx_strand_id
1 'polypeptide(L)' 'MHQSTRSPRGDILQEGDLVLTGTPSGIGPIVEGDKVECLLSDPTSGKILASLNFGAVNRVAGYSYNP' A
#
# COMPACT_ATOMS: atom_id res chain seq x y z
N MET A 1 5.54 -37.99 24.45
CA MET A 1 5.50 -37.43 23.09
C MET A 1 4.63 -36.19 23.13
N HIS A 2 5.25 -35.01 23.22
CA HIS A 2 4.54 -33.73 23.30
C HIS A 2 4.78 -33.03 21.95
N GLN A 3 3.78 -33.08 21.06
CA GLN A 3 3.90 -32.44 19.76
C GLN A 3 3.81 -30.92 19.95
N SER A 4 4.85 -30.23 19.47
CA SER A 4 4.97 -28.78 19.43
C SER A 4 3.85 -28.20 18.56
N THR A 5 2.89 -27.50 19.17
CA THR A 5 1.95 -26.63 18.46
C THR A 5 2.68 -25.38 18.03
N ARG A 6 3.31 -25.40 16.86
CA ARG A 6 3.73 -24.17 16.18
C ARG A 6 2.48 -23.30 15.97
N SER A 7 2.50 -22.08 16.49
CA SER A 7 1.51 -21.05 16.16
C SER A 7 1.41 -20.92 14.63
N PRO A 8 0.22 -21.03 14.01
CA PRO A 8 0.10 -20.89 12.57
C PRO A 8 0.44 -19.44 12.21
N ARG A 9 1.56 -19.26 11.51
CA ARG A 9 1.99 -17.95 11.04
C ARG A 9 1.06 -17.53 9.90
N GLY A 10 0.25 -16.50 10.14
CA GLY A 10 -0.53 -15.78 9.12
C GLY A 10 -1.93 -16.33 8.89
N ASP A 11 -2.84 -15.43 8.53
CA ASP A 11 -4.19 -15.77 8.07
C ASP A 11 -4.13 -16.58 6.76
N ILE A 12 -5.13 -17.44 6.55
CA ILE A 12 -5.25 -18.22 5.30
C ILE A 12 -5.81 -17.29 4.22
N LEU A 13 -5.07 -17.12 3.13
CA LEU A 13 -5.51 -16.30 1.99
C LEU A 13 -6.66 -16.97 1.24
N GLN A 14 -7.62 -16.14 0.83
CA GLN A 14 -8.79 -16.53 0.06
C GLN A 14 -8.77 -15.84 -1.31
N GLU A 15 -9.60 -16.35 -2.22
CA GLU A 15 -9.79 -15.74 -3.52
C GLU A 15 -10.30 -14.30 -3.37
N GLY A 16 -9.64 -13.36 -4.06
CA GLY A 16 -9.95 -11.94 -3.98
C GLY A 16 -9.13 -11.17 -2.93
N ASP A 17 -8.32 -11.84 -2.11
CA ASP A 17 -7.46 -11.15 -1.14
C ASP A 17 -6.38 -10.32 -1.84
N LEU A 18 -6.16 -9.12 -1.30
CA LEU A 18 -5.14 -8.18 -1.76
C LEU A 18 -3.97 -8.15 -0.77
N VAL A 19 -2.78 -8.54 -1.23
CA VAL A 19 -1.54 -8.48 -0.45
C VAL A 19 -0.69 -7.30 -0.92
N LEU A 20 -0.39 -6.38 -0.01
CA LEU A 20 0.50 -5.24 -0.28
C LEU A 20 1.95 -5.63 0.06
N THR A 21 2.83 -5.62 -0.94
CA THR A 21 4.20 -6.17 -0.83
C THR A 21 5.25 -5.16 -0.32
N GLY A 22 4.81 -3.99 0.14
CA GLY A 22 5.67 -2.91 0.64
C GLY A 22 6.03 -1.86 -0.41
N THR A 23 6.68 -0.79 0.04
CA THR A 23 7.15 0.34 -0.77
C THR A 23 8.67 0.44 -0.71
N PRO A 24 9.35 0.86 -1.80
CA PRO A 24 10.75 1.24 -1.74
C PRO A 24 11.00 2.40 -0.76
N SER A 25 12.28 2.64 -0.45
CA SER A 25 12.71 3.81 0.32
C SER A 25 12.36 5.12 -0.37
N GLY A 26 12.21 6.21 0.41
CA GLY A 26 11.89 7.54 -0.11
C GLY A 26 10.48 8.04 0.23
N ILE A 27 9.88 7.51 1.30
CA ILE A 27 8.59 7.96 1.79
C ILE A 27 8.69 9.42 2.24
N GLY A 28 7.74 10.24 1.80
CA GLY A 28 7.58 11.63 2.20
C GLY A 28 6.12 11.98 2.50
N PRO A 29 5.86 13.14 3.12
CA PRO A 29 4.50 13.60 3.40
C PRO A 29 3.74 13.89 2.10
N ILE A 30 2.42 13.70 2.15
CA ILE A 30 1.48 14.18 1.13
C ILE A 30 0.62 15.24 1.81
N VAL A 31 0.52 16.42 1.20
CA VAL A 31 -0.24 17.57 1.71
C VAL A 31 -1.33 17.99 0.74
N GLU A 32 -2.29 18.80 1.21
CA GLU A 32 -3.36 19.33 0.37
C GLU A 32 -2.81 20.08 -0.85
N GLY A 33 -3.38 19.78 -2.01
CA GLY A 33 -2.98 20.37 -3.30
C GLY A 33 -1.92 19.58 -4.05
N ASP A 34 -1.28 18.58 -3.43
CA ASP A 34 -0.30 17.72 -4.11
C ASP A 34 -0.95 16.92 -5.24
N LYS A 35 -0.20 16.75 -6.33
CA LYS A 35 -0.51 15.80 -7.39
C LYS A 35 0.43 14.61 -7.25
N VAL A 36 -0.13 13.44 -6.97
CA VAL A 36 0.62 12.19 -6.82
C VAL A 36 0.50 11.37 -8.10
N GLU A 37 1.64 10.91 -8.60
CA GLU A 37 1.72 10.07 -9.79
C GLU A 37 2.53 8.80 -9.46
N CYS A 38 1.96 7.63 -9.74
CA CYS A 38 2.56 6.34 -9.49
C CYS A 38 2.45 5.46 -10.73
N LEU A 39 3.50 4.70 -11.03
CA LEU A 39 3.57 3.79 -12.17
C LEU A 39 4.01 2.40 -11.71
N LEU A 40 3.44 1.38 -12.34
CA LEU A 40 3.99 0.02 -12.35
C LEU A 40 4.54 -0.26 -13.74
N SER A 41 5.82 -0.63 -13.83
CA SER A 41 6.47 -0.96 -15.09
C SER A 41 7.06 -2.37 -15.06
N ASP A 42 7.12 -2.99 -16.24
CA ASP A 42 7.89 -4.20 -16.46
C ASP A 42 9.39 -3.86 -16.38
N PRO A 43 10.17 -4.50 -15.50
CA PRO A 43 11.56 -4.12 -15.26
C PRO A 43 12.51 -4.48 -16.40
N THR A 44 12.13 -5.39 -17.30
CA THR A 44 12.98 -5.83 -18.41
C THR A 44 12.79 -4.96 -19.65
N SER A 45 11.55 -4.63 -19.97
CA SER A 45 11.17 -3.87 -21.17
C SER A 45 10.94 -2.39 -20.90
N GLY A 46 10.73 -1.99 -19.64
CA GLY A 46 10.36 -0.62 -19.25
C GLY A 46 8.90 -0.26 -19.59
N LYS A 47 8.11 -1.20 -20.11
CA LYS A 47 6.71 -0.96 -20.47
C LYS A 47 5.89 -0.63 -19.23
N ILE A 48 5.10 0.45 -19.28
CA ILE A 48 4.13 0.77 -18.24
C ILE A 48 2.96 -0.23 -18.30
N LEU A 49 2.68 -0.88 -17.16
CA LEU A 49 1.62 -1.85 -16.98
C LEU A 49 0.37 -1.21 -16.35
N ALA A 50 0.57 -0.27 -15.43
CA ALA A 50 -0.51 0.46 -14.76
C ALA A 50 -0.04 1.83 -14.27
N SER A 51 -0.99 2.74 -14.08
CA SER A 51 -0.77 4.03 -13.42
C SER A 51 -1.85 4.31 -12.39
N LEU A 52 -1.47 5.04 -11.33
CA LEU A 52 -2.37 5.59 -10.33
C LEU A 52 -2.00 7.05 -10.10
N ASN A 53 -2.88 7.95 -10.54
CA ASN A 53 -2.67 9.39 -10.44
C ASN A 53 -3.84 10.02 -9.68
N PHE A 54 -3.56 10.79 -8.63
CA PHE A 54 -4.58 11.42 -7.82
C PHE A 54 -4.13 12.76 -7.24
N GLY A 55 -5.10 13.62 -6.95
CA GLY A 55 -4.88 14.86 -6.21
C GLY A 55 -5.14 14.64 -4.71
N ALA A 56 -4.27 15.18 -3.88
CA ALA A 56 -4.46 15.20 -2.44
C ALA A 56 -5.40 16.36 -2.05
N VAL A 57 -6.47 16.03 -1.34
CA VAL A 57 -7.46 17.00 -0.87
C VAL A 57 -7.58 16.91 0.64
N ASN A 58 -7.90 18.03 1.28
CA ASN A 58 -8.15 18.04 2.72
C ASN A 58 -9.42 17.27 3.05
N ARG A 59 -9.41 16.59 4.19
CA ARG A 59 -10.59 15.90 4.70
C ARG A 59 -11.55 16.93 5.28
N VAL A 60 -12.75 17.06 4.70
CA VAL A 60 -13.70 18.13 5.04
C VAL A 60 -14.58 17.82 6.30
N ALA A 61 -14.46 16.66 6.94
CA ALA A 61 -15.32 16.33 8.10
C ALA A 61 -14.75 15.33 9.12
N GLY A 62 -15.15 15.55 10.39
CA GLY A 62 -15.38 14.51 11.40
C GLY A 62 -14.16 13.86 12.08
N TYR A 63 -12.95 14.34 11.80
CA TYR A 63 -11.73 13.79 12.40
C TYR A 63 -10.72 14.91 12.67
N SER A 64 -10.26 15.01 13.90
CA SER A 64 -9.12 15.83 14.30
C SER A 64 -8.11 14.92 14.97
N TYR A 65 -6.88 14.91 14.47
CA TYR A 65 -5.79 14.20 15.10
C TYR A 65 -5.15 15.11 16.16
N ASN A 66 -5.18 14.68 17.42
CA ASN A 66 -4.44 15.32 18.50
C ASN A 66 -3.43 14.29 19.03
N PRO A 67 -2.12 14.53 18.88
CA PRO A 67 -1.07 13.59 19.25
C PRO A 67 -0.96 13.35 20.76
#